data_AF-A0A3R9RX55-F1
#
_entry.id   AF-A0A3R9RX55-F1
#
_cell.length_a   1.000
_cell.length_b   1.000
_cell.length_c   1.000
_cell.angle_alpha   90.00
_cell.angle_beta   90.00
_cell.angle_gamma   90.00
#
_symmetry.space_group_name_H-M   'P 1'
#
loop_
_entity.id
_entity.type
_entity.pdbx_description
1 polymer ?
#
loop_
_entity_poly.entity_id
_entity_poly.type
_entity_poly.pdbx_seq_one_letter_code
_entity_poly.pdbx_strand_id
1 'polypeptide(L)'
;MNRREFLLNSTKTMFGTAALASFPLSIQKALAIDAKVESGTIQDVKHIVILTQENRSFDNYFGTLKGVRGFGDRFTIPMTEGRKVWEQYDANKKKVLPYHLDSRLGNAQRVSGTPHSWSDGQAAWDNGRMSDWVAYKKPQSMGYYKKQEVEYQFALANAFTICDAYHCAM
;
A
#
# COMPACT_ATOMS: atom_id res chain seq x y z
N MET A 1 1.73 25.26 -12.67
CA MET A 1 1.40 24.87 -11.30
C MET A 1 1.78 23.41 -11.12
N ASN A 2 2.84 23.12 -10.37
CA ASN A 2 3.24 21.73 -10.10
C ASN A 2 2.43 21.16 -8.91
N ARG A 3 2.40 19.83 -8.72
CA ARG A 3 1.62 19.18 -7.63
C ARG A 3 1.97 19.72 -6.25
N ARG A 4 3.24 20.08 -6.03
CA ARG A 4 3.73 20.63 -4.76
C ARG A 4 3.19 22.05 -4.53
N GLU A 5 3.25 22.93 -5.52
CA GLU A 5 2.65 24.27 -5.47
C GLU A 5 1.14 24.19 -5.29
N PHE A 6 0.48 23.25 -5.95
CA PHE A 6 -0.95 23.02 -5.74
C PHE A 6 -1.22 22.63 -4.28
N LEU A 7 -0.49 21.67 -3.71
CA LEU A 7 -0.66 21.28 -2.31
C LEU A 7 -0.32 22.43 -1.34
N LEU A 8 0.78 23.15 -1.56
CA LEU A 8 1.21 24.28 -0.74
C LEU A 8 0.27 25.49 -0.83
N ASN A 9 -0.32 25.74 -2.00
CA ASN A 9 -1.30 26.81 -2.15
C ASN A 9 -2.66 26.37 -1.61
N SER A 10 -2.99 25.08 -1.72
CA SER A 10 -4.18 24.50 -1.08
C SER A 10 -4.10 24.66 0.44
N THR A 11 -2.94 24.40 1.05
CA THR A 11 -2.73 24.55 2.50
C THR A 11 -2.82 25.99 2.99
N LYS A 12 -2.54 26.99 2.12
CA LYS A 12 -2.65 28.44 2.43
C LYS A 12 -4.07 29.01 2.35
N THR A 13 -5.03 28.28 1.79
CA THR A 13 -6.46 28.67 1.80
C THR A 13 -7.15 28.16 3.07
N MET A 14 -8.29 28.74 3.48
CA MET A 14 -9.07 28.29 4.66
C MET A 14 -9.42 26.79 4.63
N PHE A 15 -9.53 26.18 3.46
CA PHE A 15 -9.75 24.73 3.31
C PHE A 15 -8.48 23.89 3.58
N GLY A 16 -7.31 24.50 3.47
CA GLY A 16 -6.00 23.92 3.66
C GLY A 16 -5.62 23.62 5.11
N THR A 17 -5.96 24.54 6.02
CA THR A 17 -5.73 24.37 7.46
C THR A 17 -6.58 23.25 8.05
N ALA A 18 -7.85 23.12 7.61
CA ALA A 18 -8.72 22.01 8.00
C ALA A 18 -8.21 20.65 7.47
N ALA A 19 -7.70 20.62 6.23
CA ALA A 19 -7.09 19.41 5.66
C ALA A 19 -5.81 19.00 6.41
N LEU A 20 -4.96 19.96 6.78
CA LEU A 20 -3.74 19.71 7.58
C LEU A 20 -4.06 19.15 8.97
N ALA A 21 -5.10 19.66 9.63
CA ALA A 21 -5.52 19.20 10.96
C ALA A 21 -5.98 17.73 10.97
N SER A 22 -6.32 17.15 9.82
CA SER A 22 -6.70 15.74 9.70
C SER A 22 -5.52 14.75 9.75
N PHE A 23 -4.28 15.24 9.67
CA PHE A 23 -3.08 14.41 9.76
C PHE A 23 -2.58 14.27 11.21
N PRO A 24 -1.93 13.16 11.57
CA PRO A 24 -1.14 13.04 12.79
C PRO A 24 -0.13 14.18 12.98
N LEU A 25 0.13 14.58 14.23
CA LEU A 25 0.97 15.73 14.55
C LEU A 25 2.40 15.63 13.98
N SER A 26 2.98 14.43 13.89
CA SER A 26 4.30 14.23 13.28
C SER A 26 4.31 14.58 11.79
N ILE A 27 3.25 14.23 11.06
CA ILE A 27 3.10 14.54 9.63
C ILE A 27 2.82 16.03 9.44
N GLN A 28 2.00 16.65 10.30
CA GLN A 28 1.79 18.11 10.29
C GLN A 28 3.12 18.86 10.45
N LYS A 29 3.92 18.48 11.45
CA LYS A 29 5.26 19.06 11.68
C LYS A 29 6.17 18.87 10.47
N ALA A 30 6.16 17.70 9.84
CA ALA A 30 6.97 17.44 8.65
C ALA A 30 6.54 18.30 7.45
N LEU A 31 5.24 18.48 7.22
CA LEU A 31 4.73 19.32 6.13
C LEU A 31 4.96 20.82 6.35
N ALA A 32 5.13 21.26 7.60
CA ALA A 32 5.44 22.65 7.95
C ALA A 32 6.92 23.02 7.74
N ILE A 33 7.80 22.02 7.53
CA ILE A 33 9.21 22.26 7.25
C ILE A 33 9.38 22.51 5.76
N ASP A 34 9.79 23.72 5.39
CA ASP A 34 10.12 24.04 4.02
C ASP A 34 11.33 23.20 3.55
N ALA A 35 11.30 22.76 2.29
CA ALA A 35 12.47 22.08 1.74
C ALA A 35 13.62 23.08 1.63
N LYS A 36 14.79 22.70 2.14
CA LYS A 36 16.03 23.43 1.88
C LYS A 36 16.43 23.18 0.44
N VAL A 37 16.23 24.17 -0.42
CA VAL A 37 16.61 24.11 -1.84
C VAL A 37 17.83 25.00 -2.05
N GLU A 38 18.98 24.38 -2.29
CA GLU A 38 20.24 25.07 -2.62
C GLU A 38 20.50 25.00 -4.14
N SER A 39 20.48 23.79 -4.69
CA SER A 39 20.71 23.52 -6.11
C SER A 39 19.46 23.03 -6.86
N GLY A 40 18.44 22.55 -6.13
CA GLY A 40 17.28 21.89 -6.73
C GLY A 40 17.56 20.47 -7.24
N THR A 41 18.73 19.90 -6.91
CA THR A 41 19.13 18.54 -7.31
C THR A 41 19.15 17.60 -6.10
N ILE A 42 19.40 16.31 -6.34
CA ILE A 42 19.56 15.31 -5.26
C ILE A 42 20.68 15.67 -4.28
N GLN A 43 21.65 16.51 -4.67
CA GLN A 43 22.76 16.97 -3.81
C GLN A 43 22.28 17.82 -2.62
N ASP A 44 21.06 18.33 -2.66
CA ASP A 44 20.44 19.04 -1.54
C ASP A 44 20.03 18.07 -0.42
N VAL A 45 19.89 16.77 -0.70
CA VAL A 45 19.56 15.74 0.31
C VAL A 45 20.81 15.39 1.13
N LYS A 46 20.83 15.78 2.41
CA LYS A 46 21.98 15.53 3.30
C LYS A 46 21.87 14.25 4.13
N HIS A 47 20.65 13.78 4.37
CA HIS A 47 20.40 12.60 5.20
C HIS A 47 19.28 11.77 4.58
N ILE A 48 19.49 10.45 4.57
CA ILE A 48 18.48 9.46 4.19
C ILE A 48 18.28 8.56 5.40
N VAL A 49 17.05 8.50 5.89
CA VAL A 49 16.64 7.58 6.96
C VAL A 49 15.79 6.50 6.32
N ILE A 50 16.22 5.24 6.46
CA ILE A 50 15.50 4.08 5.91
C ILE A 50 14.84 3.35 7.08
N LEU A 51 13.51 3.34 7.09
CA LEU A 51 12.72 2.54 8.03
C LEU A 51 12.19 1.29 7.30
N THR A 52 12.75 0.14 7.63
CA THR A 52 12.33 -1.15 7.07
C THR A 52 11.23 -1.76 7.93
N GLN A 53 10.08 -2.03 7.33
CA GLN A 53 8.96 -2.73 7.95
C GLN A 53 8.89 -4.17 7.43
N GLU A 54 8.30 -5.08 8.21
CA GLU A 54 8.27 -6.51 7.91
C GLU A 54 6.89 -7.01 7.45
N ASN A 55 6.92 -8.03 6.60
CA ASN A 55 5.83 -9.00 6.36
C ASN A 55 4.48 -8.41 5.93
N ARG A 56 4.52 -7.36 5.08
CA ARG A 56 3.33 -6.74 4.50
C ARG A 56 3.51 -6.49 3.01
N SER A 57 2.59 -7.01 2.20
CA SER A 57 2.53 -6.67 0.77
C SER A 57 1.95 -5.26 0.59
N PHE A 58 2.21 -4.66 -0.58
CA PHE A 58 1.63 -3.37 -0.92
C PHE A 58 0.09 -3.41 -0.86
N ASP A 59 -0.54 -4.41 -1.49
CA ASP A 59 -2.00 -4.54 -1.51
C ASP A 59 -2.63 -4.75 -0.13
N ASN A 60 -1.89 -5.36 0.81
CA ASN A 60 -2.37 -5.53 2.18
C ASN A 60 -2.57 -4.18 2.89
N TYR A 61 -1.67 -3.20 2.70
CA TYR A 61 -1.82 -1.86 3.28
C TYR A 61 -2.60 -0.94 2.35
N PHE A 62 -2.22 -0.87 1.08
CA PHE A 62 -2.60 0.21 0.19
C PHE A 62 -3.46 -0.22 -1.00
N GLY A 63 -3.86 -1.49 -1.10
CA GLY A 63 -4.68 -1.97 -2.22
C GLY A 63 -6.03 -1.25 -2.36
N THR A 64 -6.51 -0.60 -1.29
CA THR A 64 -7.73 0.23 -1.29
C THR A 64 -7.46 1.74 -1.40
N LEU A 65 -6.20 2.17 -1.44
CA LEU A 65 -5.84 3.58 -1.54
C LEU A 65 -6.22 4.12 -2.93
N LYS A 66 -6.81 5.31 -2.99
CA LYS A 66 -7.17 5.94 -4.26
C LYS A 66 -5.90 6.43 -4.97
N GLY A 67 -5.79 6.12 -6.26
CA GLY A 67 -4.69 6.58 -7.12
C GLY A 67 -3.51 5.62 -7.26
N VAL A 68 -3.56 4.45 -6.60
CA VAL A 68 -2.57 3.37 -6.80
C VAL A 68 -3.16 2.26 -7.69
N ARG A 69 -2.28 1.44 -8.27
CA ARG A 69 -2.65 0.19 -8.94
C ARG A 69 -2.98 -0.90 -7.92
N GLY A 70 -4.17 -0.81 -7.31
CA GLY A 70 -4.66 -1.76 -6.30
C GLY A 70 -5.92 -2.51 -6.75
N PHE A 71 -6.80 -2.84 -5.81
CA PHE A 71 -8.03 -3.61 -6.08
C PHE A 71 -9.03 -2.91 -7.00
N GLY A 72 -8.89 -1.59 -7.16
CA GLY A 72 -9.67 -0.78 -8.10
C GLY A 72 -9.06 -0.67 -9.51
N ASP A 73 -7.92 -1.30 -9.79
CA ASP A 73 -7.31 -1.27 -11.12
C ASP A 73 -8.24 -1.92 -12.16
N ARG A 74 -8.44 -1.23 -13.27
CA ARG A 74 -9.27 -1.69 -14.40
C ARG A 74 -8.48 -2.57 -15.36
N PHE A 75 -7.15 -2.49 -15.32
CA PHE A 75 -6.22 -3.20 -16.19
C PHE A 75 -5.42 -4.22 -15.38
N THR A 76 -6.14 -5.21 -14.83
CA THR A 76 -5.55 -6.33 -14.12
C THR A 76 -4.90 -7.33 -15.07
N ILE A 77 -4.02 -8.18 -14.55
CA ILE A 77 -3.48 -9.33 -15.27
C ILE A 77 -4.64 -10.17 -15.85
N PRO A 78 -4.70 -10.40 -17.18
CA PRO A 78 -5.73 -11.22 -17.78
C PRO A 78 -5.63 -12.66 -17.26
N MET A 79 -6.76 -13.23 -16.88
CA MET A 79 -6.84 -14.63 -16.45
C MET A 79 -7.69 -15.44 -17.41
N THR A 80 -7.43 -16.75 -17.43
CA THR A 80 -8.29 -17.70 -18.13
C THR A 80 -9.71 -17.70 -17.54
N GLU A 81 -10.68 -18.12 -18.35
CA GLU A 81 -12.08 -18.32 -17.91
C GLU A 81 -12.77 -17.03 -17.41
N GLY A 82 -12.25 -15.85 -17.79
CA GLY A 82 -12.84 -14.56 -17.41
C GLY A 82 -12.68 -14.21 -15.93
N ARG A 83 -11.84 -14.93 -15.19
CA ARG A 83 -11.56 -14.64 -13.78
C ARG A 83 -10.85 -13.30 -13.63
N LYS A 84 -11.00 -12.68 -12.46
CA LYS A 84 -10.11 -11.59 -12.03
C LYS A 84 -8.91 -12.18 -11.29
N VAL A 85 -7.75 -11.54 -11.38
CA VAL A 85 -6.53 -11.96 -10.65
C VAL A 85 -6.75 -12.08 -9.14
N TRP A 86 -7.74 -11.37 -8.59
CA TRP A 86 -8.13 -11.42 -7.18
C TRP A 86 -8.92 -12.69 -6.80
N GLU A 87 -9.43 -13.44 -7.78
CA GLU A 87 -10.20 -14.67 -7.55
C GLU A 87 -9.26 -15.86 -7.45
N GLN A 88 -8.82 -16.15 -6.23
CA GLN A 88 -7.88 -17.23 -5.92
C GLN A 88 -8.61 -18.48 -5.41
N TYR A 89 -7.93 -19.62 -5.33
CA TYR A 89 -8.52 -20.87 -4.86
C TYR A 89 -7.70 -21.50 -3.74
N ASP A 90 -8.38 -22.05 -2.74
CA ASP A 90 -7.75 -22.88 -1.72
C ASP A 90 -7.53 -24.32 -2.19
N ALA A 91 -6.94 -25.15 -1.32
CA ALA A 91 -6.68 -26.57 -1.60
C ALA A 91 -7.95 -27.38 -1.95
N ASN A 92 -9.12 -26.94 -1.48
CA ASN A 92 -10.41 -27.58 -1.77
C ASN A 92 -11.10 -26.98 -3.00
N LYS A 93 -10.39 -26.17 -3.80
CA LYS A 93 -10.92 -25.45 -4.96
C LYS A 93 -12.05 -24.49 -4.60
N LYS A 94 -12.12 -24.02 -3.34
CA LYS A 94 -13.02 -22.97 -2.94
C LYS A 94 -12.42 -21.61 -3.28
N LYS A 95 -13.23 -20.74 -3.89
CA LYS A 95 -12.84 -19.38 -4.23
C LYS A 95 -12.58 -18.56 -2.96
N VAL A 96 -11.46 -17.83 -2.95
CA VAL A 96 -11.07 -16.88 -1.91
C VAL A 96 -10.86 -15.52 -2.58
N LEU A 97 -11.62 -14.53 -2.13
CA LEU A 97 -11.52 -13.14 -2.57
C LEU A 97 -10.73 -12.31 -1.56
N PRO A 98 -10.18 -11.15 -1.94
CA PRO A 98 -9.66 -10.19 -0.98
C PRO A 98 -10.74 -9.85 0.05
N TYR A 99 -10.38 -9.82 1.33
CA TYR A 99 -11.32 -9.54 2.40
C TYR A 99 -10.74 -8.54 3.41
N HIS A 100 -11.62 -7.71 3.98
CA HIS A 100 -11.22 -6.68 4.93
C HIS A 100 -10.90 -7.30 6.29
N LEU A 101 -9.70 -7.00 6.78
CA LEU A 101 -9.28 -7.18 8.16
C LEU A 101 -9.88 -6.05 9.01
N ASP A 102 -11.00 -6.33 9.66
CA ASP A 102 -11.81 -5.40 10.45
C ASP A 102 -11.51 -5.55 11.95
N SER A 103 -10.89 -4.53 12.52
CA SER A 103 -10.53 -4.50 13.94
C SER A 103 -11.71 -4.68 14.89
N ARG A 104 -12.93 -4.26 14.49
CA ARG A 104 -14.16 -4.40 15.29
C ARG A 104 -14.64 -5.85 15.38
N LEU A 105 -14.22 -6.70 14.44
CA LEU A 105 -14.48 -8.14 14.44
C LEU A 105 -13.35 -8.93 15.09
N GLY A 106 -12.30 -8.26 15.59
CA GLY A 106 -11.16 -8.87 16.25
C GLY A 106 -10.19 -9.62 15.32
N ASN A 107 -10.38 -9.56 14.00
CA ASN A 107 -9.56 -10.31 13.03
C ASN A 107 -8.33 -9.54 12.50
N ALA A 108 -8.17 -8.25 12.83
CA ALA A 108 -7.17 -7.39 12.19
C ALA A 108 -5.77 -7.42 12.83
N GLN A 109 -5.65 -7.61 14.14
CA GLN A 109 -4.38 -7.41 14.86
C GLN A 109 -3.54 -8.68 15.04
N ARG A 110 -4.14 -9.86 14.89
CA ARG A 110 -3.49 -11.17 15.14
C ARG A 110 -3.60 -12.11 13.95
N VAL A 111 -3.59 -11.55 12.74
CA VAL A 111 -3.58 -12.36 11.51
C VAL A 111 -2.31 -13.20 11.51
N SER A 112 -2.46 -14.50 11.31
CA SER A 112 -1.33 -15.41 11.17
C SER A 112 -0.46 -15.00 9.97
N GLY A 113 0.85 -15.21 10.09
CA GLY A 113 1.76 -14.97 8.97
C GLY A 113 1.44 -15.86 7.77
N THR A 114 1.99 -15.49 6.62
CA THR A 114 1.97 -16.30 5.39
C THR A 114 3.36 -16.91 5.17
N PRO A 115 3.49 -17.98 4.37
CA PRO A 115 4.80 -18.41 3.88
C PRO A 115 5.57 -17.29 3.15
N HIS A 116 6.87 -17.17 3.40
CA HIS A 116 7.76 -16.11 2.90
C HIS A 116 9.10 -16.65 2.34
N SER A 117 9.19 -17.95 2.05
CA SER A 117 10.39 -18.53 1.42
C SER A 117 10.46 -18.18 -0.06
N TRP A 118 11.66 -18.30 -0.64
CA TRP A 118 11.85 -18.11 -2.07
C TRP A 118 10.96 -19.02 -2.91
N SER A 119 10.89 -20.31 -2.56
CA SER A 119 10.13 -21.31 -3.34
C SER A 119 8.62 -21.04 -3.31
N ASP A 120 8.06 -20.71 -2.14
CA ASP A 120 6.64 -20.35 -2.05
C ASP A 120 6.32 -19.01 -2.72
N GLY A 121 7.27 -18.07 -2.74
CA GLY A 121 7.16 -16.82 -3.49
C GLY A 121 7.11 -17.04 -5.01
N GLN A 122 8.06 -17.81 -5.55
CA GLN A 122 8.12 -18.14 -6.98
C GLN A 122 6.88 -18.92 -7.42
N ALA A 123 6.44 -19.88 -6.61
CA ALA A 123 5.25 -20.66 -6.91
C ALA A 123 3.97 -19.82 -6.88
N ALA A 124 3.82 -18.90 -5.91
CA ALA A 124 2.69 -17.97 -5.85
C ALA A 124 2.66 -16.98 -7.03
N TRP A 125 3.83 -16.51 -7.47
CA TRP A 125 3.97 -15.61 -8.63
C TRP A 125 3.53 -16.27 -9.94
N ASP A 126 3.65 -17.60 -10.03
CA ASP A 126 3.21 -18.43 -11.14
C ASP A 126 3.67 -17.92 -12.51
N ASN A 127 4.98 -17.65 -12.66
CA ASN A 127 5.58 -17.10 -13.89
C ASN A 127 4.88 -15.81 -14.38
N GLY A 128 4.35 -15.01 -13.45
CA GLY A 128 3.63 -13.76 -13.74
C GLY A 128 2.12 -13.91 -13.94
N ARG A 129 1.57 -15.13 -13.92
CA ARG A 129 0.12 -15.36 -14.03
C ARG A 129 -0.63 -15.06 -12.74
N MET A 130 0.04 -15.14 -11.59
CA MET A 130 -0.51 -14.82 -10.27
C MET A 130 -1.77 -15.64 -9.91
N SER A 131 -1.88 -16.91 -10.35
CA SER A 131 -3.10 -17.71 -10.18
C SER A 131 -3.19 -18.51 -8.87
N ASP A 132 -2.06 -18.69 -8.18
CA ASP A 132 -1.90 -19.72 -7.13
C ASP A 132 -1.50 -19.11 -5.78
N TRP A 133 -1.79 -17.83 -5.57
CA TRP A 133 -1.38 -17.09 -4.38
C TRP A 133 -1.85 -17.76 -3.10
N VAL A 134 -3.14 -18.14 -3.03
CA VAL A 134 -3.69 -18.82 -1.83
C VAL A 134 -3.11 -20.21 -1.63
N ALA A 135 -2.80 -20.93 -2.69
CA ALA A 135 -2.23 -22.28 -2.60
C ALA A 135 -0.86 -22.26 -1.89
N TYR A 136 -0.03 -21.25 -2.18
CA TYR A 136 1.33 -21.16 -1.64
C TYR A 136 1.48 -20.17 -0.48
N LYS A 137 0.57 -19.19 -0.34
CA LYS A 137 0.60 -18.15 0.71
C LYS A 137 -0.49 -18.29 1.76
N LYS A 138 -1.36 -19.31 1.65
CA LYS A 138 -2.53 -19.57 2.51
C LYS A 138 -3.65 -18.53 2.36
N PRO A 139 -4.91 -18.84 2.77
CA PRO A 139 -6.04 -17.92 2.58
C PRO A 139 -5.87 -16.55 3.20
N GLN A 140 -5.16 -16.43 4.33
CA GLN A 140 -4.96 -15.14 5.00
C GLN A 140 -4.10 -14.14 4.21
N SER A 141 -3.39 -14.60 3.19
CA SER A 141 -2.70 -13.71 2.22
C SER A 141 -3.64 -12.79 1.45
N MET A 142 -4.94 -13.11 1.42
CA MET A 142 -5.98 -12.30 0.77
C MET A 142 -6.58 -11.25 1.71
N GLY A 143 -6.16 -11.19 2.97
CA GLY A 143 -6.57 -10.14 3.90
C GLY A 143 -5.98 -8.79 3.51
N TYR A 144 -6.76 -7.71 3.62
CA TYR A 144 -6.28 -6.34 3.44
C TYR A 144 -6.82 -5.41 4.52
N TYR A 145 -6.05 -4.37 4.84
CA TYR A 145 -6.48 -3.29 5.71
C TYR A 145 -7.16 -2.17 4.94
N LYS A 146 -8.06 -1.45 5.62
CA LYS A 146 -8.50 -0.13 5.18
C LYS A 146 -7.79 0.93 6.02
N LYS A 147 -8.04 2.20 5.68
CA LYS A 147 -7.48 3.36 6.41
C LYS A 147 -7.64 3.21 7.93
N GLN A 148 -8.76 2.70 8.41
CA GLN A 148 -9.09 2.60 9.84
C GLN A 148 -8.13 1.70 10.63
N GLU A 149 -7.54 0.68 10.00
CA GLU A 149 -6.60 -0.21 10.67
C GLU A 149 -5.13 0.25 10.55
N VAL A 150 -4.82 1.12 9.59
CA VAL A 150 -3.47 1.60 9.27
C VAL A 150 -3.46 3.11 9.01
N GLU A 151 -4.07 3.87 9.92
CA GLU A 151 -4.34 5.30 9.74
C GLU A 151 -3.07 6.12 9.47
N TYR A 152 -1.99 5.78 10.18
CA TYR A 152 -0.71 6.47 10.04
C TYR A 152 -0.08 6.23 8.65
N GLN A 153 -0.14 5.00 8.15
CA GLN A 153 0.40 4.62 6.84
C GLN A 153 -0.39 5.30 5.70
N PHE A 154 -1.72 5.34 5.80
CA PHE A 154 -2.55 6.10 4.84
C PHE A 154 -2.28 7.60 4.93
N ALA A 155 -2.09 8.14 6.14
CA ALA A 155 -1.75 9.54 6.33
C ALA A 155 -0.41 9.89 5.67
N LEU A 156 0.62 9.06 5.85
CA LEU A 156 1.93 9.18 5.18
C LEU A 156 1.79 9.16 3.66
N ALA A 157 1.07 8.16 3.11
CA ALA A 157 0.90 8.01 1.67
C ALA A 157 0.11 9.16 1.02
N ASN A 158 -0.80 9.80 1.76
CA ASN A 158 -1.54 10.96 1.26
C ASN A 158 -0.75 12.28 1.39
N ALA A 159 0.17 12.37 2.36
CA ALA A 159 1.00 13.56 2.57
C ALA A 159 2.25 13.58 1.68
N PHE A 160 2.82 12.41 1.37
CA PHE A 160 4.10 12.26 0.67
C PHE A 160 3.99 11.35 -0.55
N THR A 161 5.13 11.05 -1.19
CA THR A 161 5.20 10.13 -2.33
C THR A 161 5.07 8.69 -1.87
N ILE A 162 4.28 7.90 -2.61
CA ILE A 162 4.21 6.45 -2.51
C ILE A 162 4.59 5.84 -3.86
N CYS A 163 5.32 4.71 -3.83
CA CYS A 163 5.73 3.96 -5.02
C CYS A 163 4.92 2.66 -5.09
N ASP A 164 3.96 2.57 -6.00
CA ASP A 164 3.08 1.41 -6.18
C ASP A 164 3.60 0.38 -7.20
N ALA A 165 4.85 0.57 -7.68
CA ALA A 165 5.60 -0.36 -8.53
C ALA A 165 7.00 -0.64 -7.96
N TYR A 166 7.12 -0.72 -6.63
CA TYR A 166 8.36 -1.07 -5.93
C TYR A 166 8.38 -2.55 -5.55
N HIS A 167 9.48 -3.24 -5.87
CA HIS A 167 9.67 -4.66 -5.61
C HIS A 167 10.99 -4.89 -4.87
N CYS A 168 11.07 -5.95 -4.06
CA CYS A 168 12.32 -6.32 -3.40
C CYS A 168 13.37 -6.75 -4.44
N ALA A 169 14.65 -6.50 -4.15
CA ALA A 169 15.73 -7.13 -4.87
C ALA A 169 15.68 -8.65 -4.60
N MET A 170 15.86 -9.45 -5.64
CA MET A 170 15.92 -10.92 -5.55
C MET A 170 17.25 -11.39 -4.99
#